data_AF-A0A974P642-F1
#
_entry.id   AF-A0A974P642-F1
#
_cell.length_a   1.000
_cell.length_b   1.000
_cell.length_c   1.000
_cell.angle_alpha   90.00
_cell.angle_beta   90.00
_cell.angle_gamma   90.00
#
_symmetry.space_group_name_H-M   'P 1'
#
loop_
_entity.id
_entity.type
_entity.pdbx_description
1 polymer ?
#
loop_
_entity_poly.entity_id
_entity_poly.type
_entity_poly.pdbx_seq_one_letter_code
_entity_poly.pdbx_strand_id
1 'polypeptide(L)'
;MLTWETPVSRGRLKCPHALEIPLVFDNVEKARNFVGRGDEPQTVADQMSSAWLAFAHTGDPNAEGLPAWAPYDTTTRATMLFNVESRVENDLNAGVRKVLQG
;
A
#
# COMPACT_ATOMS: atom_id res chain seq x y z
N MET A 1 0.46 0.73 4.40
CA MET A 1 -0.03 -0.66 4.49
C MET A 1 -0.67 -1.02 3.17
N LEU A 2 -0.30 -2.17 2.57
CA LEU A 2 -0.97 -2.65 1.36
C LEU A 2 -2.29 -3.33 1.75
N THR A 3 -3.38 -2.93 1.09
CA THR A 3 -4.73 -3.51 1.31
C THR A 3 -5.39 -4.03 0.04
N TRP A 4 -4.82 -3.72 -1.12
CA TRP A 4 -5.26 -4.30 -2.37
C TRP A 4 -5.08 -5.82 -2.36
N GLU A 5 -6.07 -6.53 -2.88
CA GLU A 5 -6.09 -7.99 -2.93
C GLU A 5 -5.78 -8.46 -4.35
N THR A 6 -4.78 -9.33 -4.50
CA THR A 6 -4.43 -9.86 -5.82
C THR A 6 -5.54 -10.75 -6.36
N PRO A 7 -5.91 -10.65 -7.66
CA PRO A 7 -6.89 -11.54 -8.28
C PRO A 7 -6.34 -12.96 -8.49
N VAL A 8 -5.02 -13.17 -8.29
CA VAL A 8 -4.37 -14.48 -8.44
C VAL A 8 -5.04 -15.54 -7.57
N SER A 9 -5.13 -16.77 -8.09
CA SER A 9 -5.84 -17.88 -7.45
C SER A 9 -7.31 -17.55 -7.14
N ARG A 10 -7.97 -16.81 -8.04
CA ARG A 10 -9.37 -16.37 -7.89
C ARG A 10 -9.58 -15.57 -6.59
N GLY A 11 -8.62 -14.70 -6.25
CA GLY A 11 -8.66 -13.86 -5.05
C GLY A 11 -8.38 -14.58 -3.72
N ARG A 12 -8.11 -15.90 -3.73
CA ARG A 12 -7.94 -16.69 -2.50
C ARG A 12 -6.77 -16.23 -1.62
N LEU A 13 -5.75 -15.62 -2.22
CA LEU A 13 -4.56 -15.15 -1.50
C LEU A 13 -4.74 -13.80 -0.82
N LYS A 14 -5.77 -13.03 -1.21
CA LYS A 14 -6.00 -11.65 -0.72
C LYS A 14 -4.76 -10.78 -0.91
N CYS A 15 -4.19 -10.25 0.17
CA CYS A 15 -2.90 -9.57 0.20
C CYS A 15 -1.86 -10.48 0.89
N PRO A 16 -1.23 -11.44 0.18
CA PRO A 16 -0.22 -12.32 0.76
C PRO A 16 1.05 -11.53 1.11
N HIS A 17 1.90 -12.14 1.94
CA HIS A 17 3.21 -11.60 2.27
C HIS A 17 4.03 -11.34 0.99
N ALA A 18 4.77 -10.22 0.99
CA ALA A 18 5.63 -9.76 -0.11
C ALA A 18 4.89 -9.30 -1.38
N LEU A 19 3.56 -9.19 -1.39
CA LEU A 19 2.79 -8.68 -2.54
C LEU A 19 3.22 -7.26 -2.96
N GLU A 20 3.75 -6.47 -2.03
CA GLU A 20 4.21 -5.10 -2.28
C GLU A 20 5.47 -5.03 -3.14
N ILE A 21 6.32 -6.05 -3.15
CA ILE A 21 7.62 -5.99 -3.84
C ILE A 21 7.47 -5.63 -5.33
N PRO A 22 6.68 -6.37 -6.14
CA PRO A 22 6.52 -6.00 -7.55
C PRO A 22 5.81 -4.67 -7.78
N LEU A 23 5.01 -4.19 -6.80
CA LEU A 23 4.28 -2.93 -6.88
C LEU A 23 5.20 -1.74 -6.60
N VAL A 24 6.03 -1.82 -5.56
CA VAL A 24 7.03 -0.80 -5.20
C VAL A 24 8.06 -0.61 -6.32
N PHE A 25 8.50 -1.70 -6.95
CA PHE A 25 9.52 -1.68 -7.99
C PHE A 25 8.97 -1.46 -9.41
N ASP A 26 7.65 -1.25 -9.55
CA ASP A 26 6.97 -1.13 -10.85
C ASP A 26 7.38 -2.23 -11.85
N ASN A 27 7.36 -3.48 -11.39
CA ASN A 27 7.72 -4.67 -12.19
C ASN A 27 6.52 -5.62 -12.35
N VAL A 28 5.30 -5.06 -12.42
CA VAL A 28 4.05 -5.84 -12.43
C VAL A 28 3.93 -6.78 -13.64
N GLU A 29 4.49 -6.39 -14.79
CA GLU A 29 4.58 -7.25 -15.98
C GLU A 29 5.35 -8.54 -15.70
N LYS A 30 6.50 -8.44 -15.01
CA LYS A 30 7.36 -9.58 -14.68
C LYS A 30 6.77 -10.44 -13.59
N ALA A 31 5.85 -9.89 -12.79
CA ALA A 31 5.25 -10.53 -11.63
C ALA A 31 3.77 -10.93 -11.84
N ARG A 32 3.28 -11.04 -13.08
CA ARG A 32 1.86 -11.38 -13.38
C ARG A 32 1.35 -12.64 -12.71
N ASN A 33 2.22 -13.61 -12.39
CA ASN A 33 1.83 -14.81 -11.64
C ASN A 33 1.50 -14.54 -10.17
N PHE A 34 1.82 -13.35 -9.66
CA PHE A 34 1.68 -12.96 -8.27
C PHE A 34 0.74 -11.77 -8.07
N VAL A 35 0.81 -10.75 -8.95
CA VAL A 35 -0.11 -9.60 -8.95
C VAL A 35 -1.29 -9.77 -9.92
N GLY A 36 -1.26 -10.77 -10.80
CA GLY A 36 -2.34 -11.00 -11.76
C GLY A 36 -2.23 -10.14 -13.03
N ARG A 37 -3.35 -10.06 -13.75
CA ARG A 37 -3.51 -9.31 -15.01
C ARG A 37 -4.61 -8.26 -14.85
N GLY A 38 -4.73 -7.37 -15.84
CA GLY A 38 -5.62 -6.20 -15.79
C GLY A 38 -4.86 -4.95 -15.38
N ASP A 39 -5.60 -3.87 -15.17
CA ASP A 39 -5.02 -2.53 -14.98
C ASP A 39 -4.72 -2.23 -13.51
N GLU A 40 -5.45 -2.85 -12.58
CA GLU A 40 -5.30 -2.61 -11.13
C GLU A 40 -3.86 -2.79 -10.62
N PRO A 41 -3.09 -3.84 -11.00
CA PRO A 41 -1.71 -3.96 -10.54
C PRO A 41 -0.86 -2.75 -10.91
N GLN A 42 -1.02 -2.23 -12.13
CA GLN A 42 -0.30 -1.04 -12.58
C GLN A 42 -0.76 0.19 -11.81
N THR A 43 -2.08 0.37 -11.63
CA THR A 43 -2.62 1.50 -10.83
C THR A 43 -2.06 1.54 -9.41
N VAL A 44 -1.91 0.38 -8.76
CA VAL A 44 -1.33 0.31 -7.41
C VAL A 44 0.19 0.49 -7.45
N ALA A 45 0.87 -0.04 -8.48
CA ALA A 45 2.31 0.13 -8.67
C ALA A 45 2.70 1.60 -8.92
N ASP A 46 1.93 2.33 -9.73
CA ASP A 46 2.16 3.76 -10.00
C ASP A 46 2.13 4.57 -8.70
N GLN A 47 1.15 4.28 -7.83
CA GLN A 47 1.02 4.91 -6.52
C GLN A 47 2.18 4.57 -5.57
N MET A 48 2.50 3.27 -5.43
CA MET A 48 3.55 2.83 -4.49
C MET A 48 4.94 3.24 -4.97
N SER A 49 5.27 3.04 -6.24
CA SER A 49 6.57 3.43 -6.79
C SER A 49 6.79 4.94 -6.69
N SER A 50 5.77 5.76 -6.99
CA SER A 50 5.87 7.23 -6.86
C SER A 50 6.12 7.67 -5.42
N ALA A 51 5.41 7.08 -4.44
CA ALA A 51 5.63 7.39 -3.03
C ALA A 51 7.04 6.97 -2.56
N TRP A 52 7.55 5.82 -3.03
CA TRP A 52 8.90 5.36 -2.69
C TRP A 52 9.99 6.23 -3.31
N LEU A 53 9.80 6.67 -4.57
CA LEU A 53 10.69 7.61 -5.24
C LEU A 53 10.70 8.96 -4.52
N ALA A 54 9.52 9.54 -4.23
CA ALA A 54 9.41 10.79 -3.49
C ALA A 54 10.17 10.73 -2.16
N PHE A 55 9.94 9.66 -1.38
CA PHE A 55 10.65 9.45 -0.13
C PHE A 55 12.18 9.35 -0.31
N ALA A 56 12.65 8.59 -1.31
CA ALA A 56 14.08 8.47 -1.58
C ALA A 56 14.71 9.81 -2.00
N HIS A 57 13.97 10.67 -2.70
CA HIS A 57 14.45 11.96 -3.18
C HIS A 57 14.45 13.06 -2.09
N THR A 58 13.43 13.12 -1.25
CA THR A 58 13.17 14.27 -0.38
C THR A 58 12.99 13.92 1.10
N GLY A 59 12.83 12.64 1.42
CA GLY A 59 12.39 12.17 2.75
C GLY A 59 10.88 12.28 2.99
N ASP A 60 10.10 12.74 2.00
CA ASP A 60 8.65 12.87 2.07
C ASP A 60 7.98 11.95 1.02
N PRO A 61 7.16 10.95 1.42
CA PRO A 61 6.50 10.03 0.50
C PRO A 61 5.28 10.62 -0.22
N ASN A 62 4.89 11.87 0.04
CA ASN A 62 3.76 12.49 -0.65
C ASN A 62 4.06 12.61 -2.15
N ALA A 63 3.14 12.09 -2.97
CA ALA A 63 3.23 12.07 -4.42
C ALA A 63 1.88 12.42 -5.05
N GLU A 64 1.90 12.85 -6.31
CA GLU A 64 0.69 13.13 -7.08
C GLU A 64 -0.21 11.88 -7.16
N GLY A 65 -1.52 12.07 -7.07
CA GLY A 65 -2.50 10.99 -7.10
C GLY A 65 -2.71 10.26 -5.77
N LEU A 66 -1.92 10.56 -4.73
CA LEU A 66 -2.16 10.07 -3.38
C LEU A 66 -2.78 11.13 -2.46
N PRO A 67 -3.61 10.73 -1.49
CA PRO A 67 -4.03 11.64 -0.43
C PRO A 67 -2.83 12.03 0.44
N ALA A 68 -2.92 13.22 1.04
CA ALA A 68 -1.88 13.71 1.93
C ALA A 68 -1.59 12.72 3.06
N TRP A 69 -0.35 12.25 3.14
CA TRP A 69 0.13 11.31 4.14
C TRP A 69 1.01 12.04 5.13
N ALA A 70 0.43 12.39 6.28
CA ALA A 70 1.18 12.99 7.37
C ALA A 70 2.17 11.99 7.99
N PRO A 71 3.33 12.45 8.50
CA PRO A 71 4.24 11.62 9.28
C PRO A 71 3.51 10.92 10.44
N TYR A 72 3.91 9.69 10.72
CA TYR A 72 3.30 8.93 11.81
C TYR A 72 3.63 9.55 13.17
N ASP A 73 2.59 9.75 14.00
CA ASP A 73 2.69 10.13 15.40
C ASP A 73 1.82 9.22 16.28
N THR A 74 2.03 9.25 17.61
CA THR A 74 1.31 8.37 18.56
C THR A 74 -0.09 8.84 18.95
N THR A 75 -0.48 10.05 18.56
CA THR A 75 -1.81 10.64 18.77
C THR A 75 -2.74 10.26 17.63
N THR A 76 -2.38 10.57 16.38
CA THR A 76 -3.17 10.37 15.17
C THR A 76 -2.96 8.99 14.56
N ARG A 77 -1.71 8.51 14.55
CA ARG A 77 -1.32 7.21 13.99
C ARG A 77 -1.75 7.02 12.53
N ALA A 78 -1.65 8.09 11.74
CA ALA A 78 -2.06 8.11 10.34
C ALA A 78 -1.35 7.00 9.54
N THR A 79 -2.12 6.18 8.85
CA THR A 79 -1.62 5.06 8.05
C THR A 79 -2.13 5.18 6.63
N MET A 80 -1.23 5.28 5.64
CA MET A 80 -1.58 5.13 4.23
C MET A 80 -2.02 3.69 3.94
N LEU A 81 -3.20 3.53 3.35
CA LEU A 81 -3.78 2.27 2.90
C LEU A 81 -3.72 2.23 1.37
N PHE A 82 -2.73 1.53 0.83
CA PHE A 82 -2.59 1.39 -0.61
C PHE A 82 -3.66 0.46 -1.17
N ASN A 83 -4.41 0.96 -2.14
CA ASN A 83 -5.40 0.22 -2.91
C ASN A 83 -5.53 0.84 -4.33
N VAL A 84 -6.45 0.32 -5.15
CA VAL A 84 -6.82 1.00 -6.41
C VAL A 84 -7.24 2.44 -6.09
N GLU A 85 -8.03 2.62 -5.04
CA GLU A 85 -8.30 3.91 -4.40
C GLU A 85 -7.60 3.97 -3.04
N SER A 86 -6.41 4.59 -2.99
CA SER A 86 -5.67 4.72 -1.75
C SER A 86 -6.27 5.78 -0.83
N ARG A 87 -6.20 5.54 0.49
CA ARG A 87 -6.69 6.47 1.52
C ARG A 87 -5.76 6.50 2.73
N VAL A 88 -5.82 7.56 3.51
CA VAL A 88 -5.22 7.60 4.86
C VAL A 88 -6.30 7.28 5.89
N GLU A 89 -5.96 6.43 6.85
CA GLU A 89 -6.82 6.11 7.99
C GLU A 89 -6.11 6.42 9.30
N ASN A 90 -6.81 7.11 10.20
CA ASN A 90 -6.30 7.47 11.51
C ASN A 90 -6.59 6.36 12.51
N ASP A 91 -5.60 6.04 13.33
CA ASP A 91 -5.68 5.02 14.37
C ASP A 91 -6.18 3.65 13.89
N LEU A 92 -5.70 3.22 12.72
CA LEU A 92 -6.03 1.92 12.15
C LEU A 92 -5.78 0.79 13.17
N ASN A 93 -6.74 -0.12 13.31
CA ASN A 93 -6.70 -1.25 14.25
C ASN A 93 -6.57 -0.85 15.74
N ALA A 94 -7.09 0.32 16.14
CA ALA A 94 -7.09 0.78 17.54
C ALA A 94 -7.55 -0.29 18.55
N GLY A 95 -8.61 -1.03 18.21
CA GLY A 95 -9.14 -2.10 19.05
C GLY A 95 -8.13 -3.22 19.30
N VAL A 96 -7.45 -3.69 18.25
CA VAL A 96 -6.41 -4.74 18.34
C VAL A 96 -5.24 -4.24 19.18
N ARG A 97 -4.74 -3.03 18.92
CA ARG A 97 -3.64 -2.45 19.68
C ARG A 97 -3.97 -2.41 21.18
N LYS A 98 -5.16 -1.94 21.55
CA LYS A 98 -5.59 -1.82 22.96
C LYS A 98 -5.61 -3.18 23.67
N VAL A 99 -5.99 -4.25 22.99
CA VAL A 99 -5.96 -5.61 23.55
C VAL A 99 -4.53 -6.09 23.76
N LEU A 100 -3.62 -5.81 22.81
CA LEU A 100 -2.23 -6.28 22.88
C LEU A 100 -1.34 -5.48 23.85
N GLN A 101 -1.77 -4.29 24.24
CA GLN A 101 -1.04 -3.38 25.14
C GLN A 101 -1.65 -3.30 26.54
N GLY A 102 -2.67 -4.12 26.82
CA GLY A 102 -3.32 -4.24 28.12
C GLY A 102 -2.58 -5.16 29.09
#